data_AF-A0A847YAF2-F1
#
_entry.id   AF-A0A847YAF2-F1
#
_cell.length_a   1.000
_cell.length_b   1.000
_cell.length_c   1.000
_cell.angle_alpha   90.00
_cell.angle_beta   90.00
_cell.angle_gamma   90.00
#
_symmetry.space_group_name_H-M   'P 1'
#
loop_
_entity.id
_entity.type
_entity.pdbx_description
1 polymer ?
#
loop_
_entity_poly.entity_id
_entity_poly.type
_entity_poly.pdbx_seq_one_letter_code
_entity_poly.pdbx_strand_id
1 'polypeptide(L)' 'ELARNLKFARVWGSAVHDGTVVKGDYVLQDKDIVELHV' A
#
# COMPACT_ATOMS: atom_id res chain seq x y z
N GLU A 1 -2.68 6.84 15.24
CA GLU A 1 -4.09 6.57 14.87
C GLU A 1 -4.16 5.87 13.51
N LEU A 2 -3.75 6.53 12.41
CA LEU A 2 -3.80 6.00 11.04
C LEU A 2 -3.32 4.54 10.90
N ALA A 3 -2.11 4.21 11.36
CA ALA A 3 -1.56 2.86 11.27
C ALA A 3 -2.36 1.81 12.06
N ARG A 4 -3.01 2.21 13.18
CA ARG A 4 -3.85 1.31 14.00
C ARG A 4 -5.18 0.99 13.32
N ASN A 5 -5.68 1.90 12.49
CA ASN A 5 -6.96 1.76 11.79
C ASN A 5 -6.79 1.28 10.34
N LEU A 6 -5.55 1.12 9.85
CA LEU A 6 -5.30 0.77 8.45
C LEU A 6 -5.84 -0.64 8.16
N LYS A 7 -6.82 -0.73 7.25
CA LYS A 7 -7.41 -1.99 6.82
C LYS A 7 -6.56 -2.64 5.73
N PHE A 8 -6.20 -1.86 4.72
CA PHE A 8 -5.34 -2.26 3.61
C PHE A 8 -4.85 -1.02 2.85
N ALA A 9 -3.96 -1.23 1.89
CA ALA A 9 -3.56 -0.21 0.93
C ALA A 9 -3.64 -0.75 -0.50
N ARG A 10 -3.75 0.15 -1.48
CA ARG A 10 -3.57 -0.18 -2.90
C ARG A 10 -2.28 0.46 -3.38
N VAL A 11 -1.46 -0.29 -4.12
CA VAL A 11 -0.13 0.15 -4.55
C VAL A 11 -0.02 0.08 -6.08
N TRP A 12 0.62 1.12 -6.65
CA TRP A 12 1.07 1.16 -8.04
C TRP A 12 2.56 1.43 -8.05
N GLY A 13 3.33 0.60 -8.75
CA GLY A 13 4.79 0.66 -8.73
C GLY A 13 5.40 -0.48 -9.52
N SER A 14 6.72 -0.48 -9.69
CA SER A 14 7.42 -1.49 -10.50
C SER A 14 7.45 -2.88 -9.85
N ALA A 15 7.28 -2.95 -8.53
CA ALA A 15 7.35 -4.19 -7.76
C ALA A 15 6.02 -4.96 -7.69
N VAL A 16 4.91 -4.36 -8.14
CA VAL A 16 3.58 -4.94 -8.11
C VAL A 16 2.84 -4.70 -9.42
N HIS A 17 1.75 -5.42 -9.65
CA HIS A 17 0.81 -5.02 -10.69
C HIS A 17 0.03 -3.78 -10.24
N ASP A 18 -0.31 -2.91 -11.18
CA ASP A 18 -1.06 -1.69 -10.92
C ASP A 18 -2.35 -1.96 -10.14
N GLY A 19 -2.49 -1.28 -9.01
CA GLY A 19 -3.68 -1.39 -8.17
C GLY A 19 -3.70 -2.64 -7.28
N THR A 20 -2.55 -3.25 -7.01
CA THR A 20 -2.47 -4.41 -6.11
C THR A 20 -2.84 -4.01 -4.69
N VAL A 21 -3.75 -4.77 -4.06
CA VAL A 21 -4.10 -4.60 -2.64
C VAL A 21 -3.06 -5.28 -1.77
N VAL A 22 -2.49 -4.54 -0.83
CA VAL A 22 -1.47 -5.00 0.10
C VAL A 22 -1.90 -4.85 1.56
N LYS A 23 -1.31 -5.68 2.42
CA LYS A 23 -1.46 -5.61 3.88
C LYS A 23 -0.43 -4.65 4.48
N GLY A 24 -0.56 -4.37 5.78
CA GLY A 24 0.29 -3.42 6.49
C GLY A 24 1.76 -3.83 6.65
N ASP A 25 2.15 -5.02 6.20
CA ASP A 25 3.52 -5.54 6.21
C ASP A 25 4.25 -5.40 4.87
N TYR A 26 3.61 -4.83 3.85
CA TYR A 26 4.26 -4.58 2.57
C TYR A 26 5.32 -3.48 2.69
N VAL A 27 6.54 -3.81 2.26
CA VAL A 27 7.69 -2.88 2.26
C VAL A 27 7.66 -2.06 0.97
N LEU A 28 7.30 -0.79 1.11
CA LEU A 28 7.26 0.17 0.00
C LEU A 28 8.62 0.32 -0.69
N GLN A 29 8.58 0.47 -2.01
CA GLN A 29 9.73 0.73 -2.85
C GLN A 29 9.76 2.19 -3.30
N ASP A 30 10.93 2.64 -3.79
CA ASP A 30 11.05 3.97 -4.39
C ASP A 30 10.03 4.13 -5.53
N LYS A 31 9.34 5.27 -5.54
CA LYS A 31 8.28 5.65 -6.49
C LYS A 31 6.98 4.83 -6.43
N ASP A 32 6.76 4.05 -5.38
CA ASP A 32 5.42 3.48 -5.15
C ASP A 32 4.39 4.60 -4.87
N ILE A 33 3.26 4.54 -5.57
CA ILE A 33 2.06 5.33 -5.26
C ILE A 33 1.16 4.47 -4.38
N VAL A 34 0.69 5.03 -3.26
CA VAL A 34 -0.04 4.28 -2.23
C VAL A 34 -1.37 4.96 -1.91
N GLU A 35 -2.47 4.23 -2.03
CA GLU A 35 -3.80 4.62 -1.57
C GLU A 35 -4.13 3.89 -0.27
N LEU A 36 -4.20 4.63 0.84
CA LEU A 36 -4.47 4.07 2.17
C LEU A 36 -5.98 3.99 2.45
N HIS A 37 -6.42 2.86 2.99
CA HIS A 37 -7.80 2.66 3.43
C HIS A 37 -7.83 2.39 4.93
N VAL A 38 -8.44 3.30 5.70
CA VAL A 38 -8.67 3.21 7.15
C VAL A 38 -10.10 2.82 7.49
#